data_AF-A0A9C9DEZ8-F1
#
_entry.id   AF-A0A9C9DEZ8-F1
#
_cell.length_a   1.000
_cell.length_b   1.000
_cell.length_c   1.000
_cell.angle_alpha   90.00
_cell.angle_beta   90.00
_cell.angle_gamma   90.00
#
_symmetry.space_group_name_H-M   'P 1'
#
loop_
_entity.id
_entity.type
_entity.pdbx_description
1 polymer ?
#
loop_
_entity_poly.entity_id
_entity_poly.type
_entity_poly.pdbx_seq_one_letter_code
_entity_poly.pdbx_strand_id
1 'polypeptide(L)'
;MKEPLIYDRGAPGRVGVDMPDPDVPLADLPADMLRDELDLPEVSEVDVTRHYLRLSHLNYSIDQGMYPLGSCTMKYNPKLNEDMASLPGFAGLHPYQDPETVQGALELMYNLQEWLKELGGFAGVTLQPAAGAHGEFTGILIMRAYHLDRGDTKRVKVLIPDSAHGTNPASTTMSGLKVVELPSDDRGNVDLEALRQECDDTVVGLMITNPNTLGLFEEHIIEVVELVHSCGGLIYGDGANFNALMGIVRPGDLGFDVLHYNLHKTFSTPHGGGGPGSGPVGVSERLTPFLPGPIVDIVRQPESDNELPEYGFVMPEKSIGRMKAFYGHFGIMVRAYAYMLVNGG
;
A
#
# COMPACT_ATOMS: atom_id res chain seq x y z
N MET A 1 27.43 23.53 15.09
CA MET A 1 28.08 23.64 13.77
C MET A 1 27.19 22.89 12.79
N LYS A 2 26.82 23.49 11.65
CA LYS A 2 25.96 22.84 10.65
C LYS A 2 26.71 21.67 10.02
N GLU A 3 26.09 20.50 9.85
CA GLU A 3 26.70 19.40 9.09
C GLU A 3 26.85 19.87 7.62
N PRO A 4 28.07 19.86 7.05
CA PRO A 4 28.30 20.13 5.64
C PRO A 4 27.56 19.14 4.73
N LEU A 5 27.26 19.54 3.50
CA LEU A 5 26.73 18.63 2.50
C LEU A 5 27.77 17.58 2.14
N ILE A 6 27.35 16.43 1.61
CA ILE A 6 28.30 15.40 1.13
C ILE A 6 29.20 15.93 0.00
N TYR A 7 28.72 16.89 -0.79
CA TYR A 7 29.48 17.58 -1.84
C TYR A 7 30.58 18.51 -1.30
N ASP A 8 30.45 18.98 -0.06
CA ASP A 8 31.48 19.78 0.62
C ASP A 8 32.55 18.87 1.27
N ARG A 9 32.44 17.54 1.09
CA ARG A 9 33.38 16.53 1.58
C ARG A 9 34.15 15.94 0.40
N GLY A 10 35.24 15.23 0.72
CA GLY A 10 35.98 14.49 -0.28
C GLY A 10 37.05 15.32 -1.00
N ALA A 11 37.48 14.83 -2.15
CA ALA A 11 38.44 15.48 -3.05
C ALA A 11 38.37 14.83 -4.44
N PRO A 12 38.73 15.56 -5.52
CA PRO A 12 38.78 14.99 -6.87
C PRO A 12 39.61 13.71 -6.95
N GLY A 13 39.08 12.70 -7.64
CA GLY A 13 39.64 11.37 -7.82
C GLY A 13 39.45 10.40 -6.65
N ARG A 14 38.74 10.79 -5.57
CA ARG A 14 38.57 9.93 -4.39
C ARG A 14 37.47 8.89 -4.63
N VAL A 15 37.82 7.64 -4.42
CA VAL A 15 36.95 6.47 -4.57
C VAL A 15 36.57 5.92 -3.20
N GLY A 16 35.30 5.58 -3.02
CA GLY A 16 34.76 5.07 -1.76
C GLY A 16 34.45 3.57 -1.77
N VAL A 17 34.50 2.91 -2.92
CA VAL A 17 34.19 1.48 -3.07
C VAL A 17 35.10 0.86 -4.13
N ASP A 18 35.54 -0.36 -3.89
CA ASP A 18 36.20 -1.17 -4.90
C ASP A 18 35.15 -2.10 -5.54
N MET A 19 34.97 -1.96 -6.86
CA MET A 19 34.11 -2.86 -7.63
C MET A 19 34.88 -4.13 -7.99
N PRO A 20 34.22 -5.30 -8.09
CA PRO A 20 34.89 -6.52 -8.53
C PRO A 20 35.44 -6.38 -9.96
N ASP A 21 36.54 -7.07 -10.24
CA ASP A 21 37.07 -7.17 -11.60
C ASP A 21 36.01 -7.78 -12.54
N PRO A 22 35.93 -7.34 -13.80
CA PRO A 22 35.05 -7.93 -14.79
C PRO A 22 35.30 -9.43 -14.95
N ASP A 23 34.24 -10.22 -14.90
CA ASP A 23 34.24 -11.65 -15.20
C ASP A 23 34.08 -11.95 -16.71
N VAL A 24 33.95 -10.89 -17.52
CA VAL A 24 33.80 -10.93 -18.97
C VAL A 24 34.79 -9.99 -19.67
N PRO A 25 35.12 -10.20 -20.96
CA PRO A 25 35.99 -9.30 -21.71
C PRO A 25 35.45 -7.87 -21.76
N LEU A 26 36.35 -6.90 -21.61
CA LEU A 26 36.03 -5.49 -21.79
C LEU A 26 35.71 -5.19 -23.26
N ALA A 27 34.75 -4.30 -23.48
CA ALA A 27 34.36 -3.80 -24.79
C ALA A 27 34.36 -2.27 -24.78
N ASP A 28 34.73 -1.66 -25.91
CA ASP A 28 34.68 -0.22 -26.07
C ASP A 28 33.23 0.27 -26.11
N LEU A 29 32.96 1.35 -25.39
CA LEU A 29 31.65 2.00 -25.39
C LEU A 29 31.49 2.89 -26.65
N PRO A 30 30.29 2.97 -27.25
CA PRO A 30 30.03 3.87 -28.38
C PRO A 30 30.31 5.32 -27.99
N ALA A 31 31.27 5.96 -28.68
CA ALA A 31 31.77 7.28 -28.31
C ALA A 31 30.69 8.38 -28.34
N ASP A 32 29.70 8.24 -29.22
CA ASP A 32 28.55 9.15 -29.37
C ASP A 32 27.51 9.00 -28.25
N MET A 33 27.64 7.99 -27.38
CA MET A 33 26.76 7.74 -26.24
C MET A 33 27.43 8.05 -24.88
N LEU A 34 28.70 8.48 -24.89
CA LEU A 34 29.43 8.79 -23.66
C LEU A 34 29.02 10.14 -23.09
N ARG A 35 29.03 10.23 -21.76
CA ARG A 35 28.81 11.46 -21.01
C ARG A 35 30.17 12.05 -20.62
N ASP A 36 30.34 13.36 -20.80
CA ASP A 36 31.60 14.04 -20.52
C ASP A 36 31.90 14.22 -19.01
N GLU A 37 30.87 14.50 -18.20
CA GLU A 37 31.03 14.78 -16.76
C GLU A 37 29.91 14.16 -15.92
N LEU A 38 30.27 13.65 -14.74
CA LEU A 38 29.35 13.10 -13.75
C LEU A 38 29.51 13.83 -12.41
N ASP A 39 28.50 14.63 -12.06
CA ASP A 39 28.49 15.44 -10.84
C ASP A 39 28.02 14.62 -9.63
N LEU A 40 28.89 13.73 -9.14
CA LEU A 40 28.69 12.93 -7.93
C LEU A 40 29.79 13.23 -6.91
N PRO A 41 29.51 13.14 -5.59
CA PRO A 41 30.52 13.40 -4.56
C PRO A 41 31.62 12.33 -4.57
N GLU A 42 32.86 12.78 -4.59
CA GLU A 42 34.05 11.92 -4.58
C GLU A 42 34.59 11.75 -3.15
N VAL A 43 34.05 10.77 -2.44
CA VAL A 43 34.23 10.56 -0.99
C VAL A 43 34.69 9.14 -0.68
N SER A 44 35.47 8.97 0.40
CA SER A 44 35.89 7.64 0.87
C SER A 44 34.75 6.95 1.62
N GLU A 45 34.79 5.62 1.74
CA GLU A 45 33.79 4.84 2.52
C GLU A 45 33.62 5.41 3.93
N VAL A 46 34.74 5.69 4.60
CA VAL A 46 34.75 6.24 5.97
C VAL A 46 34.10 7.63 6.03
N ASP A 47 34.28 8.46 5.01
CA ASP A 47 33.63 9.78 4.94
C ASP A 47 32.11 9.64 4.77
N VAL A 48 31.66 8.69 3.93
CA VAL A 48 30.24 8.35 3.73
C VAL A 48 29.61 7.87 5.04
N THR A 49 30.20 6.87 5.70
CA THR A 49 29.70 6.33 6.97
C THR A 49 29.59 7.44 8.02
N ARG A 50 30.64 8.25 8.16
CA ARG A 50 30.67 9.35 9.13
C ARG A 50 29.62 10.41 8.83
N HIS A 51 29.38 10.73 7.56
CA HIS A 51 28.37 11.70 7.16
C HIS A 51 26.97 11.23 7.53
N TYR A 52 26.57 10.03 7.10
CA TYR A 52 25.23 9.51 7.38
C TYR A 52 25.00 9.16 8.86
N LEU A 53 26.04 8.75 9.59
CA LEU A 53 25.97 8.59 11.05
C LEU A 53 25.70 9.94 11.74
N ARG A 54 26.38 11.02 11.32
CA ARG A 54 26.10 12.35 11.88
C ARG A 54 24.68 12.81 11.52
N LEU A 55 24.24 12.60 10.28
CA LEU A 55 22.87 12.93 9.89
C LEU A 55 21.82 12.14 10.69
N SER A 56 22.07 10.86 11.02
CA SER A 56 21.13 10.07 11.82
C SER A 56 20.97 10.63 13.23
N HIS A 57 22.05 11.16 13.84
CA HIS A 57 21.98 11.85 15.14
C HIS A 57 21.25 13.20 15.10
N LEU A 58 21.03 13.78 13.91
CA LEU A 58 20.23 15.00 13.75
C LEU A 58 18.73 14.71 13.57
N ASN A 59 18.34 13.44 13.47
CA ASN A 59 16.95 13.02 13.31
C ASN A 59 16.37 12.47 14.62
N TYR A 60 15.12 12.80 14.90
CA TYR A 60 14.32 12.12 15.92
C TYR A 60 13.61 10.92 15.28
N SER A 61 13.58 9.78 15.98
CA SER A 61 12.97 8.55 15.47
C SER A 61 12.20 7.80 16.56
N ILE A 62 11.32 6.89 16.14
CA ILE A 62 10.54 6.03 17.05
C ILE A 62 11.42 5.16 17.96
N ASP A 63 12.65 4.86 17.52
CA ASP A 63 13.62 4.08 18.30
C ASP A 63 14.20 4.90 19.46
N GLN A 64 14.12 6.23 19.39
CA GLN A 64 14.57 7.13 20.45
C GLN A 64 13.47 7.43 21.49
N GLY A 65 12.19 7.38 21.09
CA GLY A 65 11.07 7.63 21.99
C GLY A 65 9.72 7.74 21.30
N MET A 66 8.72 8.17 22.08
CA MET A 66 7.34 8.28 21.61
C MET A 66 7.19 9.33 20.51
N TYR A 67 6.49 8.96 19.43
CA TYR A 67 6.27 9.80 18.27
C TYR A 67 4.75 9.93 17.99
N PRO A 68 4.01 10.78 18.71
CA PRO A 68 2.54 10.76 18.73
C PRO A 68 1.90 11.50 17.55
N LEU A 69 2.20 11.07 16.32
CA LEU A 69 1.53 11.59 15.12
C LEU A 69 0.21 10.86 14.88
N GLY A 70 -0.90 11.59 15.02
CA GLY A 70 -2.23 11.11 14.65
C GLY A 70 -2.27 10.67 13.18
N SER A 71 -3.10 9.66 12.87
CA SER A 71 -3.20 9.02 11.54
C SER A 71 -1.93 8.32 11.03
N CYS A 72 -0.78 8.39 11.73
CA CYS A 72 0.47 7.75 11.29
C CYS A 72 0.76 6.41 11.95
N THR A 73 0.16 6.11 13.11
CA THR A 73 0.39 4.86 13.86
C THR A 73 1.89 4.57 14.02
N MET A 74 2.62 5.48 14.68
CA MET A 74 4.07 5.38 14.91
C MET A 74 4.40 4.30 15.97
N LYS A 75 4.02 3.05 15.69
CA LYS A 75 4.31 1.89 16.53
C LYS A 75 5.76 1.44 16.36
N TYR A 76 6.22 0.62 17.30
CA TYR A 76 7.52 -0.05 17.18
C TYR A 76 7.60 -0.85 15.89
N ASN A 77 8.73 -0.75 15.19
CA ASN A 77 9.09 -1.61 14.06
C ASN A 77 10.04 -2.72 14.56
N PRO A 78 9.55 -3.96 14.78
CA PRO A 78 10.37 -5.06 15.26
C PRO A 78 11.62 -5.28 14.41
N LYS A 79 12.80 -5.34 15.03
CA LYS A 79 14.06 -5.60 14.30
C LYS A 79 14.06 -6.97 13.62
N LEU A 80 13.32 -7.93 14.17
CA LEU A 80 13.02 -9.21 13.51
C LEU A 80 12.46 -9.02 12.09
N ASN A 81 11.61 -8.02 11.86
CA ASN A 81 11.03 -7.78 10.55
C ASN A 81 12.11 -7.40 9.52
N GLU A 82 13.13 -6.63 9.94
CA GLU A 82 14.29 -6.29 9.11
C GLU A 82 15.13 -7.53 8.81
N ASP A 83 15.36 -8.39 9.81
CA ASP A 83 16.09 -9.65 9.64
C ASP A 83 15.38 -10.58 8.63
N MET A 84 14.06 -10.72 8.74
CA MET A 84 13.26 -11.55 7.83
C MET A 84 13.29 -11.02 6.40
N ALA A 85 13.18 -9.71 6.20
CA ALA A 85 13.27 -9.12 4.86
C ALA A 85 14.69 -9.19 4.26
N SER A 86 15.71 -9.39 5.09
CA SER A 86 17.11 -9.49 4.66
C SER A 86 17.56 -10.94 4.40
N LEU A 87 16.67 -11.92 4.56
CA LEU A 87 16.98 -13.32 4.25
C LEU A 87 17.44 -13.43 2.78
N PRO A 88 18.55 -14.14 2.47
CA PRO A 88 19.07 -14.24 1.10
C PRO A 88 18.05 -14.76 0.09
N GLY A 89 17.19 -15.69 0.50
CA GLY A 89 16.11 -16.24 -0.33
C GLY A 89 14.99 -15.25 -0.65
N PHE A 90 14.96 -14.07 -0.04
CA PHE A 90 14.03 -12.98 -0.36
C PHE A 90 14.75 -11.77 -0.97
N ALA A 91 15.86 -11.33 -0.36
CA ALA A 91 16.62 -10.16 -0.81
C ALA A 91 17.32 -10.38 -2.16
N GLY A 92 17.64 -11.63 -2.52
CA GLY A 92 18.30 -11.98 -3.78
C GLY A 92 17.36 -12.35 -4.93
N LEU A 93 16.04 -12.23 -4.76
CA LEU A 93 15.08 -12.64 -5.78
C LEU A 93 14.98 -11.63 -6.92
N HIS A 94 14.92 -12.14 -8.15
CA HIS A 94 14.55 -11.34 -9.31
C HIS A 94 13.04 -11.44 -9.58
N PRO A 95 12.31 -10.33 -9.84
CA PRO A 95 10.86 -10.37 -10.04
C PRO A 95 10.40 -11.11 -11.31
N TYR A 96 11.31 -11.42 -12.24
CA TYR A 96 11.05 -12.26 -13.41
C TYR A 96 11.76 -13.62 -13.36
N GLN A 97 12.26 -14.01 -12.18
CA GLN A 97 12.77 -15.36 -11.98
C GLN A 97 11.63 -16.38 -12.19
N ASP A 98 11.98 -17.58 -12.65
CA ASP A 98 11.01 -18.66 -12.86
C ASP A 98 10.17 -18.91 -11.59
N PRO A 99 8.83 -18.83 -11.66
CA PRO A 99 7.93 -19.07 -10.53
C PRO A 99 8.19 -20.36 -9.76
N GLU A 100 8.66 -21.42 -10.43
CA GLU A 100 9.00 -22.70 -9.77
C GLU A 100 10.11 -22.54 -8.72
N THR A 101 11.00 -21.55 -8.90
CA THR A 101 12.15 -21.32 -8.02
C THR A 101 11.90 -20.29 -6.92
N VAL A 102 10.70 -19.70 -6.87
CA VAL A 102 10.34 -18.63 -5.92
C VAL A 102 9.04 -18.93 -5.16
N GLN A 103 8.64 -20.21 -5.07
CA GLN A 103 7.40 -20.63 -4.42
C GLN A 103 7.24 -20.11 -2.99
N GLY A 104 8.30 -20.04 -2.18
CA GLY A 104 8.21 -19.47 -0.83
C GLY A 104 7.87 -17.98 -0.79
N ALA A 105 8.25 -17.20 -1.81
CA ALA A 105 7.86 -15.80 -1.93
C ALA A 105 6.39 -15.66 -2.38
N LEU A 106 5.96 -16.52 -3.30
CA LEU A 106 4.57 -16.56 -3.77
C LEU A 106 3.61 -17.01 -2.66
N GLU A 107 3.97 -18.06 -1.92
CA GLU A 107 3.24 -18.52 -0.74
C GLU A 107 3.08 -17.38 0.29
N LEU A 108 4.16 -16.64 0.59
CA LEU A 108 4.10 -15.50 1.49
C LEU A 108 3.11 -14.43 1.01
N MET A 109 3.15 -14.10 -0.28
CA MET A 109 2.22 -13.14 -0.87
C MET A 109 0.77 -13.64 -0.83
N TYR A 110 0.55 -14.91 -1.14
CA TYR A 110 -0.76 -15.54 -1.06
C TYR A 110 -1.31 -15.49 0.38
N ASN A 111 -0.53 -15.95 1.36
CA ASN A 111 -0.96 -15.94 2.76
C ASN A 111 -1.21 -14.53 3.27
N LEU A 112 -0.39 -13.54 2.87
CA LEU A 112 -0.65 -12.15 3.21
C LEU A 112 -1.96 -11.63 2.60
N GLN A 113 -2.29 -12.00 1.35
CA GLN A 113 -3.60 -11.67 0.76
C GLN A 113 -4.74 -12.31 1.56
N GLU A 114 -4.64 -13.59 1.89
CA GLU A 114 -5.67 -14.32 2.62
C GLU A 114 -5.88 -13.78 4.04
N TRP A 115 -4.82 -13.41 4.75
CA TRP A 115 -4.96 -12.81 6.07
C TRP A 115 -5.52 -11.40 6.01
N LEU A 116 -5.16 -10.60 5.00
CA LEU A 116 -5.79 -9.30 4.79
C LEU A 116 -7.26 -9.42 4.37
N LYS A 117 -7.63 -10.47 3.63
CA LYS A 117 -9.04 -10.79 3.35
C LYS A 117 -9.78 -11.08 4.64
N GLU A 118 -9.23 -11.96 5.48
CA GLU A 118 -9.85 -12.33 6.76
C GLU A 118 -9.98 -11.15 7.70
N LEU A 119 -8.90 -10.37 7.92
CA LEU A 119 -8.95 -9.20 8.81
C LEU A 119 -9.94 -8.13 8.31
N GLY A 120 -10.09 -7.99 7.00
CA GLY A 120 -10.99 -7.02 6.40
C GLY A 120 -12.43 -7.48 6.21
N GLY A 121 -12.68 -8.78 6.18
CA GLY A 121 -13.96 -9.35 5.73
C GLY A 121 -14.16 -9.23 4.21
N PHE A 122 -13.09 -9.33 3.42
CA PHE A 122 -13.12 -9.16 1.95
C PHE A 122 -12.93 -10.48 1.20
N ALA A 123 -13.37 -10.52 -0.05
CA ALA A 123 -13.30 -11.71 -0.89
C ALA A 123 -12.01 -11.78 -1.74
N GLY A 124 -11.40 -10.63 -2.03
CA GLY A 124 -10.15 -10.56 -2.77
C GLY A 124 -9.26 -9.41 -2.30
N VAL A 125 -7.93 -9.59 -2.39
CA VAL A 125 -6.94 -8.56 -2.06
C VAL A 125 -5.87 -8.50 -3.15
N THR A 126 -5.49 -7.29 -3.54
CA THR A 126 -4.27 -7.04 -4.32
C THR A 126 -3.18 -6.43 -3.45
N LEU A 127 -1.92 -6.84 -3.67
CA LEU A 127 -0.75 -6.31 -2.98
C LEU A 127 0.06 -5.28 -3.81
N GLN A 128 -0.36 -4.99 -5.05
CA GLN A 128 0.39 -4.14 -5.97
C GLN A 128 0.58 -2.68 -5.51
N PRO A 129 -0.43 -1.99 -4.93
CA PRO A 129 -0.31 -0.56 -4.71
C PRO A 129 0.78 -0.23 -3.67
N ALA A 130 1.54 0.83 -3.96
CA ALA A 130 2.80 1.14 -3.27
C ALA A 130 2.64 1.84 -1.91
N ALA A 131 1.47 2.40 -1.63
CA ALA A 131 1.18 3.22 -0.45
C ALA A 131 -0.34 3.43 -0.32
N GLY A 132 -0.80 4.02 0.79
CA GLY A 132 -2.23 4.23 1.04
C GLY A 132 -2.95 5.01 -0.05
N ALA A 133 -2.44 6.20 -0.41
CA ALA A 133 -3.00 7.00 -1.52
C ALA A 133 -2.98 6.29 -2.88
N HIS A 134 -2.01 5.38 -3.10
CA HIS A 134 -2.02 4.55 -4.30
C HIS A 134 -3.15 3.50 -4.22
N GLY A 135 -3.41 2.94 -3.03
CA GLY A 135 -4.56 2.07 -2.77
C GLY A 135 -5.91 2.78 -2.88
N GLU A 136 -6.01 4.05 -2.49
CA GLU A 136 -7.18 4.91 -2.77
C GLU A 136 -7.43 5.02 -4.26
N PHE A 137 -6.42 5.44 -5.03
CA PHE A 137 -6.53 5.53 -6.47
C PHE A 137 -6.94 4.19 -7.10
N THR A 138 -6.33 3.08 -6.68
CA THR A 138 -6.70 1.73 -7.12
C THR A 138 -8.15 1.41 -6.81
N GLY A 139 -8.62 1.65 -5.58
CA GLY A 139 -9.99 1.32 -5.19
C GLY A 139 -11.04 2.15 -5.93
N ILE A 140 -10.78 3.43 -6.16
CA ILE A 140 -11.66 4.29 -6.96
C ILE A 140 -11.72 3.83 -8.42
N LEU A 141 -10.60 3.41 -9.01
CA LEU A 141 -10.59 2.82 -10.35
C LEU A 141 -11.37 1.50 -10.41
N ILE A 142 -11.29 0.65 -9.38
CA ILE A 142 -12.08 -0.58 -9.25
C ILE A 142 -13.58 -0.25 -9.23
N MET A 143 -14.01 0.67 -8.36
CA MET A 143 -15.41 1.10 -8.25
C MET A 143 -15.92 1.69 -9.56
N ARG A 144 -15.11 2.51 -10.23
CA ARG A 144 -15.44 3.08 -11.53
C ARG A 144 -15.58 2.00 -12.61
N ALA A 145 -14.65 1.04 -12.67
CA ALA A 145 -14.71 -0.05 -13.63
C ALA A 145 -15.95 -0.93 -13.43
N TYR A 146 -16.31 -1.21 -12.18
CA TYR A 146 -17.54 -1.91 -11.82
C TYR A 146 -18.80 -1.24 -12.38
N HIS A 147 -18.94 0.07 -12.17
CA HIS A 147 -20.10 0.81 -12.69
C HIS A 147 -20.12 0.87 -14.22
N LEU A 148 -18.97 1.08 -14.85
CA LEU A 148 -18.87 1.13 -16.32
C LEU A 148 -19.21 -0.21 -16.97
N ASP A 149 -18.78 -1.33 -16.39
CA ASP A 149 -19.09 -2.68 -16.87
C ASP A 149 -20.61 -2.98 -16.83
N ARG A 150 -21.33 -2.34 -15.92
CA ARG A 150 -22.79 -2.41 -15.80
C ARG A 150 -23.55 -1.42 -16.70
N GLY A 151 -22.83 -0.56 -17.42
CA GLY A 151 -23.42 0.51 -18.23
C GLY A 151 -23.85 1.75 -17.45
N ASP A 152 -23.51 1.85 -16.15
CA ASP A 152 -23.87 2.94 -15.24
C ASP A 152 -23.01 4.21 -15.48
N THR A 153 -22.97 4.68 -16.72
CA THR A 153 -22.07 5.75 -17.20
C THR A 153 -22.36 7.15 -16.63
N LYS A 154 -23.51 7.34 -15.99
CA LYS A 154 -23.87 8.60 -15.31
C LYS A 154 -23.16 8.77 -13.97
N ARG A 155 -22.64 7.68 -13.39
CA ARG A 155 -21.99 7.70 -12.08
C ARG A 155 -20.62 8.37 -12.18
N VAL A 156 -20.55 9.60 -11.68
CA VAL A 156 -19.35 10.46 -11.75
C VAL A 156 -19.01 11.17 -10.45
N LYS A 157 -19.87 11.12 -9.42
CA LYS A 157 -19.65 11.75 -8.12
C LYS A 157 -19.09 10.75 -7.11
N VAL A 158 -18.07 11.14 -6.35
CA VAL A 158 -17.63 10.43 -5.15
C VAL A 158 -17.89 11.37 -3.97
N LEU A 159 -18.66 10.87 -3.01
CA LEU A 159 -18.97 11.58 -1.78
C LEU A 159 -17.79 11.44 -0.81
N ILE A 160 -17.40 12.52 -0.15
CA ILE A 160 -16.25 12.53 0.77
C ILE A 160 -16.59 13.44 1.96
N PRO A 161 -16.52 12.94 3.21
CA PRO A 161 -16.69 13.79 4.39
C PRO A 161 -15.66 14.93 4.45
N ASP A 162 -16.05 16.09 4.98
CA ASP A 162 -15.18 17.26 5.22
C ASP A 162 -13.98 16.94 6.12
N SER A 163 -14.11 15.92 6.96
CA SER A 163 -13.07 15.43 7.86
C SER A 163 -12.07 14.48 7.17
N ALA A 164 -12.31 14.05 5.93
CA ALA A 164 -11.47 13.07 5.26
C ALA A 164 -10.02 13.56 5.06
N HIS A 165 -9.09 12.60 4.97
CA HIS A 165 -7.71 12.92 4.62
C HIS A 165 -7.62 13.50 3.21
N GLY A 166 -6.74 14.49 2.99
CA GLY A 166 -6.66 15.23 1.73
C GLY A 166 -6.25 14.39 0.50
N THR A 167 -5.81 13.15 0.69
CA THR A 167 -5.56 12.21 -0.40
C THR A 167 -6.86 11.72 -1.05
N ASN A 168 -7.95 11.58 -0.29
CA ASN A 168 -9.24 11.11 -0.81
C ASN A 168 -9.77 11.97 -1.98
N PRO A 169 -9.90 13.32 -1.85
CA PRO A 169 -10.34 14.17 -2.97
C PRO A 169 -9.30 14.21 -4.11
N ALA A 170 -8.01 14.11 -3.81
CA ALA A 170 -6.95 14.07 -4.82
C ALA A 170 -7.02 12.79 -5.67
N SER A 171 -7.14 11.62 -5.03
CA SER A 171 -7.29 10.31 -5.67
C SER A 171 -8.55 10.24 -6.53
N THR A 172 -9.66 10.82 -6.06
CA THR A 172 -10.91 10.95 -6.81
C THR A 172 -10.74 11.77 -8.07
N THR A 173 -10.15 12.97 -7.94
CA THR A 173 -9.93 13.88 -9.07
C THR A 173 -8.98 13.27 -10.09
N MET A 174 -7.90 12.63 -9.64
CA MET A 174 -6.95 11.92 -10.49
C MET A 174 -7.61 10.76 -11.27
N SER A 175 -8.67 10.17 -10.71
CA SER A 175 -9.47 9.12 -11.37
C SER A 175 -10.47 9.66 -12.39
N GLY A 176 -10.52 10.98 -12.60
CA GLY A 176 -11.45 11.65 -13.51
C GLY A 176 -12.88 11.75 -13.00
N LEU A 177 -13.08 11.60 -11.68
CA LEU A 177 -14.38 11.71 -11.02
C LEU A 177 -14.50 13.06 -10.29
N LYS A 178 -15.73 13.43 -9.93
CA LYS A 178 -16.06 14.66 -9.22
C LYS A 178 -16.16 14.39 -7.73
N VAL A 179 -15.48 15.22 -6.94
CA VAL A 179 -15.63 15.23 -5.48
C VAL A 179 -16.90 16.00 -5.12
N VAL A 180 -17.70 15.43 -4.21
CA VAL A 180 -18.76 16.14 -3.49
C VAL A 180 -18.46 16.00 -2.01
N GLU A 181 -18.26 17.15 -1.35
CA GLU A 181 -17.97 17.18 0.07
C GLU A 181 -19.26 17.02 0.88
N LEU A 182 -19.22 16.19 1.94
CA LEU A 182 -20.31 16.01 2.89
C LEU A 182 -19.93 16.62 4.24
N PRO A 183 -20.80 17.43 4.86
CA PRO A 183 -20.54 17.97 6.18
C PRO A 183 -20.58 16.89 7.26
N SER A 184 -19.82 17.11 8.33
CA SER A 184 -19.98 16.36 9.59
C SER A 184 -21.14 16.92 10.43
N ASP A 185 -21.80 16.05 11.21
CA ASP A 185 -22.81 16.44 12.20
C ASP A 185 -22.17 17.04 13.48
N ASP A 186 -23.00 17.52 14.42
CA ASP A 186 -22.54 18.11 15.69
C ASP A 186 -21.73 17.15 16.58
N ARG A 187 -21.76 15.85 16.29
CA ARG A 187 -21.02 14.80 17.00
C ARG A 187 -19.78 14.32 16.23
N GLY A 188 -19.53 14.88 15.05
CA GLY A 188 -18.41 14.55 14.18
C GLY A 188 -18.62 13.28 13.36
N ASN A 189 -19.85 12.78 13.20
CA ASN A 189 -20.19 11.72 12.25
C ASN A 189 -20.53 12.32 10.88
N VAL A 190 -20.72 11.49 9.86
CA VAL A 190 -21.34 11.92 8.59
C VAL A 190 -22.77 12.42 8.83
N ASP A 191 -23.13 13.61 8.32
CA ASP A 191 -24.50 14.09 8.34
C ASP A 191 -25.39 13.23 7.41
N LEU A 192 -26.28 12.45 8.02
CA LEU A 192 -27.18 11.54 7.32
C LEU A 192 -28.19 12.26 6.41
N GLU A 193 -28.61 13.47 6.75
CA GLU A 193 -29.56 14.23 5.93
C GLU A 193 -28.87 14.80 4.69
N ALA A 194 -27.65 15.34 4.84
CA ALA A 194 -26.83 15.76 3.71
C ALA A 194 -26.50 14.56 2.79
N LEU A 195 -26.18 13.40 3.38
CA LEU A 195 -25.95 12.16 2.63
C LEU A 195 -27.19 11.76 1.82
N ARG A 196 -28.39 11.77 2.42
CA ARG A 196 -29.65 11.46 1.70
C ARG A 196 -29.90 12.38 0.51
N GLN A 197 -29.54 13.65 0.62
CA GLN A 197 -29.74 14.64 -0.44
C GLN A 197 -28.80 14.42 -1.64
N GLU A 198 -27.58 13.93 -1.40
CA GLU A 198 -26.60 13.65 -2.46
C GLU A 198 -26.72 12.25 -3.08
N CYS A 199 -27.40 11.31 -2.42
CA CYS A 199 -27.59 9.95 -2.89
C CYS A 199 -28.55 9.87 -4.11
N ASP A 200 -27.98 9.95 -5.32
CA ASP A 200 -28.69 9.86 -6.61
C ASP A 200 -28.06 8.82 -7.59
N ASP A 201 -28.57 8.73 -8.83
CA ASP A 201 -28.06 7.81 -9.87
C ASP A 201 -26.70 8.23 -10.47
N THR A 202 -26.08 9.29 -9.95
CA THR A 202 -24.78 9.81 -10.39
C THR A 202 -23.64 9.53 -9.39
N VAL A 203 -23.94 8.89 -8.25
CA VAL A 203 -22.96 8.54 -7.23
C VAL A 203 -22.21 7.25 -7.58
N VAL A 204 -20.89 7.32 -7.69
CA VAL A 204 -19.99 6.15 -7.75
C VAL A 204 -19.90 5.49 -6.37
N GLY A 205 -19.80 6.29 -5.32
CA GLY A 205 -19.71 5.81 -3.95
C GLY A 205 -19.33 6.89 -2.95
N LEU A 206 -19.09 6.47 -1.71
CA LEU A 206 -18.63 7.28 -0.58
C LEU A 206 -17.25 6.80 -0.13
N MET A 207 -16.30 7.70 0.06
CA MET A 207 -15.04 7.42 0.76
C MET A 207 -15.18 7.80 2.22
N ILE A 208 -14.94 6.88 3.14
CA ILE A 208 -15.06 7.11 4.57
C ILE A 208 -13.93 6.43 5.36
N THR A 209 -13.47 7.07 6.43
CA THR A 209 -12.53 6.49 7.38
C THR A 209 -13.32 6.11 8.63
N ASN A 210 -13.17 4.88 9.15
CA ASN A 210 -13.81 4.48 10.40
C ASN A 210 -12.80 3.71 11.29
N PRO A 211 -12.46 4.17 12.51
CA PRO A 211 -12.79 5.48 13.08
C PRO A 211 -12.39 6.63 12.16
N ASN A 212 -13.14 7.72 12.19
CA ASN A 212 -12.87 8.88 11.36
C ASN A 212 -11.59 9.63 11.81
N THR A 213 -11.24 10.71 11.13
CA THR A 213 -9.97 11.43 11.36
C THR A 213 -9.93 12.17 12.70
N LEU A 214 -11.09 12.34 13.37
CA LEU A 214 -11.18 12.82 14.75
C LEU A 214 -10.91 11.70 15.77
N GLY A 215 -10.77 10.45 15.33
CA GLY A 215 -10.60 9.28 16.18
C GLY A 215 -11.92 8.75 16.76
N LEU A 216 -13.06 9.15 16.19
CA LEU A 216 -14.39 8.72 16.62
C LEU A 216 -14.90 7.59 15.72
N PHE A 217 -15.56 6.59 16.30
CA PHE A 217 -16.27 5.59 15.51
C PHE A 217 -17.56 6.20 14.98
N GLU A 218 -17.85 5.98 13.69
CA GLU A 218 -19.09 6.40 13.06
C GLU A 218 -20.27 5.63 13.68
N GLU A 219 -21.09 6.31 14.50
CA GLU A 219 -22.14 5.66 15.29
C GLU A 219 -23.27 5.09 14.42
N HIS A 220 -23.44 5.65 13.22
CA HIS A 220 -24.49 5.31 12.27
C HIS A 220 -23.94 4.63 11.00
N ILE A 221 -22.78 3.98 11.08
CA ILE A 221 -22.11 3.43 9.89
C ILE A 221 -22.98 2.48 9.07
N ILE A 222 -23.83 1.67 9.71
CA ILE A 222 -24.74 0.75 9.01
C ILE A 222 -25.78 1.52 8.19
N GLU A 223 -26.35 2.60 8.75
CA GLU A 223 -27.31 3.44 8.04
C GLU A 223 -26.64 4.19 6.87
N VAL A 224 -25.42 4.68 7.05
CA VAL A 224 -24.61 5.28 5.97
C VAL A 224 -24.42 4.30 4.81
N VAL A 225 -24.01 3.07 5.12
CA VAL A 225 -23.80 2.01 4.13
C VAL A 225 -25.10 1.69 3.39
N GLU A 226 -26.20 1.49 4.13
CA GLU A 226 -27.52 1.22 3.55
C GLU A 226 -27.99 2.34 2.61
N LEU A 227 -27.81 3.61 3.00
CA LEU A 227 -28.17 4.77 2.17
C LEU A 227 -27.39 4.80 0.86
N VAL A 228 -26.06 4.65 0.91
CA VAL A 228 -25.22 4.66 -0.30
C VAL A 228 -25.52 3.45 -1.20
N HIS A 229 -25.70 2.26 -0.61
CA HIS A 229 -26.07 1.08 -1.40
C HIS A 229 -27.47 1.22 -2.03
N SER A 230 -28.42 1.89 -1.36
CA SER A 230 -29.78 2.09 -1.88
C SER A 230 -29.83 2.97 -3.15
N CYS A 231 -28.91 3.92 -3.30
CA CYS A 231 -28.74 4.70 -4.55
C CYS A 231 -27.80 4.00 -5.56
N GLY A 232 -27.32 2.80 -5.22
CA GLY A 232 -26.42 1.99 -6.04
C GLY A 232 -24.96 2.43 -6.02
N GLY A 233 -24.56 3.30 -5.08
CA GLY A 233 -23.17 3.61 -4.81
C GLY A 233 -22.44 2.47 -4.10
N LEU A 234 -21.11 2.56 -4.05
CA LEU A 234 -20.23 1.64 -3.32
C LEU A 234 -19.58 2.33 -2.11
N ILE A 235 -19.18 1.57 -1.10
CA ILE A 235 -18.49 2.11 0.09
C ILE A 235 -16.99 1.84 -0.01
N TYR A 236 -16.20 2.92 -0.03
CA TYR A 236 -14.75 2.87 0.07
C TYR A 236 -14.30 3.20 1.50
N GLY A 237 -13.53 2.31 2.10
CA GLY A 237 -12.89 2.50 3.40
C GLY A 237 -11.44 2.95 3.28
N ASP A 238 -11.13 4.08 3.89
CA ASP A 238 -9.74 4.45 4.19
C ASP A 238 -9.26 3.68 5.43
N GLY A 239 -8.38 2.70 5.22
CA GLY A 239 -7.85 1.84 6.29
C GLY A 239 -6.61 2.41 6.99
N ALA A 240 -6.32 3.70 6.89
CA ALA A 240 -5.26 4.34 7.68
C ALA A 240 -5.46 4.12 9.19
N ASN A 241 -6.72 4.06 9.65
CA ASN A 241 -7.11 3.84 11.04
C ASN A 241 -7.42 2.36 11.37
N PHE A 242 -7.08 1.43 10.48
CA PHE A 242 -7.36 -0.01 10.66
C PHE A 242 -6.77 -0.60 11.95
N ASN A 243 -5.75 0.03 12.54
CA ASN A 243 -5.19 -0.38 13.82
C ASN A 243 -6.22 -0.34 14.98
N ALA A 244 -7.27 0.46 14.88
CA ALA A 244 -8.36 0.50 15.85
C ALA A 244 -9.44 -0.58 15.61
N LEU A 245 -9.45 -1.21 14.42
CA LEU A 245 -10.44 -2.20 14.01
C LEU A 245 -9.93 -3.64 14.12
N MET A 246 -8.64 -3.84 13.84
CA MET A 246 -8.00 -5.14 13.69
C MET A 246 -8.30 -6.07 14.88
N GLY A 247 -8.93 -7.21 14.59
CA GLY A 247 -9.31 -8.22 15.59
C GLY A 247 -10.58 -7.92 16.39
N ILE A 248 -11.26 -6.81 16.12
CA ILE A 248 -12.50 -6.40 16.82
C ILE A 248 -13.69 -6.41 15.86
N VAL A 249 -13.55 -5.75 14.71
CA VAL A 249 -14.61 -5.65 13.69
C VAL A 249 -13.98 -5.63 12.30
N ARG A 250 -14.64 -6.28 11.34
CA ARG A 250 -14.19 -6.36 9.96
C ARG A 250 -15.02 -5.39 9.10
N PRO A 251 -14.40 -4.43 8.38
CA PRO A 251 -15.11 -3.48 7.53
C PRO A 251 -16.07 -4.12 6.52
N GLY A 252 -15.69 -5.24 5.91
CA GLY A 252 -16.54 -5.97 4.97
C GLY A 252 -17.84 -6.48 5.59
N ASP A 253 -17.82 -6.88 6.88
CA ASP A 253 -19.04 -7.27 7.61
C ASP A 253 -19.97 -6.08 7.87
N LEU A 254 -19.43 -4.86 7.88
CA LEU A 254 -20.20 -3.61 7.98
C LEU A 254 -20.73 -3.14 6.61
N GLY A 255 -20.42 -3.86 5.53
CA GLY A 255 -20.85 -3.56 4.16
C GLY A 255 -19.92 -2.64 3.39
N PHE A 256 -18.66 -2.49 3.81
CA PHE A 256 -17.64 -1.84 2.99
C PHE A 256 -17.36 -2.68 1.73
N ASP A 257 -17.24 -2.02 0.59
CA ASP A 257 -16.98 -2.69 -0.69
C ASP A 257 -15.51 -2.77 -1.03
N VAL A 258 -14.76 -1.73 -0.68
CA VAL A 258 -13.33 -1.62 -0.94
C VAL A 258 -12.68 -1.04 0.29
N LEU A 259 -11.48 -1.49 0.64
CA LEU A 259 -10.64 -0.83 1.63
C LEU A 259 -9.17 -0.96 1.28
N HIS A 260 -8.42 0.13 1.42
CA HIS A 260 -6.96 0.03 1.39
C HIS A 260 -6.39 -0.14 2.79
N TYR A 261 -5.28 -0.88 2.89
CA TYR A 261 -4.49 -1.04 4.12
C TYR A 261 -3.21 -0.20 4.05
N ASN A 262 -2.71 0.27 5.19
CA ASN A 262 -1.36 0.82 5.28
C ASN A 262 -0.45 -0.13 6.06
N LEU A 263 0.35 -0.95 5.36
CA LEU A 263 1.28 -1.87 6.04
C LEU A 263 2.32 -1.13 6.90
N HIS A 264 2.74 0.04 6.43
CA HIS A 264 3.64 1.00 7.08
C HIS A 264 3.01 1.84 8.19
N LYS A 265 1.78 1.51 8.58
CA LYS A 265 1.13 2.05 9.77
C LYS A 265 0.72 0.88 10.66
N THR A 266 -0.31 0.16 10.27
CA THR A 266 -0.96 -0.87 11.09
C THR A 266 -0.12 -2.12 11.25
N PHE A 267 0.70 -2.48 10.27
CA PHE A 267 1.40 -3.78 10.22
C PHE A 267 2.91 -3.68 10.49
N SER A 268 3.33 -2.64 11.22
CA SER A 268 4.67 -2.44 11.79
C SER A 268 5.83 -2.35 10.80
N THR A 269 5.58 -2.16 9.51
CA THR A 269 6.67 -1.88 8.55
C THR A 269 7.19 -0.44 8.79
N PRO A 270 8.49 -0.16 8.57
CA PRO A 270 9.08 1.13 8.92
C PRO A 270 8.54 2.27 8.06
N HIS A 271 8.39 3.45 8.69
CA HIS A 271 7.99 4.68 7.99
C HIS A 271 9.11 5.26 7.13
N GLY A 272 10.38 4.93 7.41
CA GLY A 272 11.55 5.28 6.59
C GLY A 272 11.79 6.77 6.35
N GLY A 273 11.27 7.66 7.23
CA GLY A 273 11.36 9.11 7.02
C GLY A 273 10.45 9.65 5.90
N GLY A 274 9.47 8.86 5.44
CA GLY A 274 8.53 9.23 4.39
C GLY A 274 8.17 8.10 3.42
N GLY A 275 8.90 6.99 3.47
CA GLY A 275 8.63 5.77 2.70
C GLY A 275 9.85 4.84 2.67
N PRO A 276 9.76 3.69 1.98
CA PRO A 276 8.63 3.24 1.18
C PRO A 276 7.47 2.69 2.02
N GLY A 277 6.28 2.61 1.42
CA GLY A 277 5.10 1.99 2.02
C GLY A 277 4.65 0.72 1.30
N SER A 278 3.44 0.29 1.61
CA SER A 278 2.65 -0.69 0.85
C SER A 278 1.19 -0.42 1.15
N GLY A 279 0.35 -0.44 0.11
CA GLY A 279 -1.06 -0.08 0.14
C GLY A 279 -2.00 -1.18 -0.38
N PRO A 280 -2.00 -2.41 0.15
CA PRO A 280 -2.90 -3.45 -0.34
C PRO A 280 -4.36 -3.00 -0.35
N VAL A 281 -5.15 -3.50 -1.30
CA VAL A 281 -6.57 -3.16 -1.43
C VAL A 281 -7.41 -4.43 -1.36
N GLY A 282 -8.26 -4.52 -0.35
CA GLY A 282 -9.29 -5.54 -0.20
C GLY A 282 -10.59 -5.11 -0.85
N VAL A 283 -11.32 -6.07 -1.44
CA VAL A 283 -12.58 -5.81 -2.13
C VAL A 283 -13.63 -6.89 -1.84
N SER A 284 -14.90 -6.49 -1.86
CA SER A 284 -16.05 -7.41 -1.78
C SER A 284 -16.13 -8.32 -3.01
N GLU A 285 -16.89 -9.42 -2.89
CA GLU A 285 -16.96 -10.47 -3.92
C GLU A 285 -17.28 -9.92 -5.32
N ARG A 286 -18.25 -8.99 -5.39
CA ARG A 286 -18.70 -8.34 -6.64
C ARG A 286 -17.63 -7.51 -7.35
N LEU A 287 -16.53 -7.19 -6.66
CA LEU A 287 -15.44 -6.35 -7.15
C LEU A 287 -14.16 -7.13 -7.45
N THR A 288 -14.08 -8.41 -7.06
CA THR A 288 -12.89 -9.25 -7.29
C THR A 288 -12.47 -9.33 -8.77
N PRO A 289 -13.37 -9.38 -9.78
CA PRO A 289 -12.95 -9.44 -11.18
C PRO A 289 -12.17 -8.21 -11.65
N PHE A 290 -12.32 -7.08 -10.96
CA PHE A 290 -11.74 -5.80 -11.35
C PHE A 290 -10.40 -5.50 -10.67
N LEU A 291 -9.92 -6.36 -9.76
CA LEU A 291 -8.63 -6.16 -9.08
C LEU A 291 -7.50 -5.94 -10.10
N PRO A 292 -6.50 -5.07 -9.81
CA PRO A 292 -5.33 -4.95 -10.65
C PRO A 292 -4.50 -6.23 -10.58
N GLY A 293 -4.16 -6.75 -11.77
CA GLY A 293 -3.49 -8.02 -11.96
C GLY A 293 -2.04 -7.89 -12.41
N PRO A 294 -1.21 -8.93 -12.25
CA PRO A 294 -1.59 -10.21 -11.64
C PRO A 294 -1.65 -10.13 -10.11
N ILE A 295 -2.43 -11.05 -9.53
CA ILE A 295 -2.44 -11.41 -8.11
C ILE A 295 -1.88 -12.82 -7.93
N VAL A 296 -1.44 -13.19 -6.72
CA VAL A 296 -0.99 -14.56 -6.46
C VAL A 296 -2.19 -15.45 -6.11
N ASP A 297 -2.24 -16.64 -6.66
CA ASP A 297 -3.26 -17.66 -6.38
C ASP A 297 -2.64 -19.07 -6.44
N ILE A 298 -3.39 -20.09 -6.00
CA ILE A 298 -3.02 -21.50 -6.15
C ILE A 298 -3.36 -21.93 -7.59
N VAL A 299 -2.32 -22.21 -8.38
CA VAL A 299 -2.45 -22.65 -9.78
C VAL A 299 -2.48 -24.17 -9.92
N ARG A 300 -1.97 -24.90 -8.92
CA ARG A 300 -2.11 -26.36 -8.81
C ARG A 300 -2.45 -26.73 -7.38
N GLN A 301 -3.60 -27.39 -7.20
CA GLN A 301 -3.98 -27.96 -5.92
C GLN A 301 -3.15 -29.23 -5.65
N PRO A 302 -2.82 -29.54 -4.40
CA PRO A 302 -2.13 -30.78 -4.06
C PRO A 302 -3.02 -32.00 -4.35
N GLU A 303 -2.47 -33.04 -4.96
CA GLU A 303 -3.21 -34.29 -5.25
C GLU A 303 -3.18 -35.28 -4.08
N SER A 304 -2.34 -35.03 -3.08
CA SER A 304 -2.21 -35.84 -1.86
C SER A 304 -1.74 -34.99 -0.67
N ASP A 305 -1.94 -35.49 0.56
CA ASP A 305 -1.55 -34.80 1.80
C ASP A 305 -0.03 -34.50 1.92
N ASN A 306 0.81 -35.15 1.10
CA ASN A 306 2.27 -34.95 1.11
C ASN A 306 2.75 -33.95 0.04
N GLU A 307 1.83 -33.39 -0.75
CA GLU A 307 2.15 -32.41 -1.78
C GLU A 307 1.78 -31.00 -1.30
N LEU A 308 2.61 -30.02 -1.64
CA LEU A 308 2.33 -28.61 -1.40
C LEU A 308 1.57 -28.02 -2.60
N PRO A 309 0.67 -27.05 -2.38
CA PRO A 309 0.08 -26.29 -3.47
C PRO A 309 1.16 -25.57 -4.28
N GLU A 310 0.91 -25.42 -5.58
CA GLU A 310 1.73 -24.59 -6.45
C GLU A 310 1.09 -23.20 -6.55
N TYR A 311 1.85 -22.17 -6.20
CA TYR A 311 1.44 -20.79 -6.28
C TYR A 311 1.90 -20.16 -7.60
N GLY A 312 1.06 -19.30 -8.17
CA GLY A 312 1.35 -18.61 -9.42
C GLY A 312 0.60 -17.30 -9.56
N PHE A 313 0.92 -16.58 -10.62
CA PHE A 313 0.30 -15.30 -10.94
C PHE A 313 -0.94 -15.50 -11.82
N VAL A 314 -2.09 -14.97 -11.37
CA VAL A 314 -3.37 -15.02 -12.09
C VAL A 314 -3.85 -13.60 -12.40
N MET A 315 -4.41 -13.42 -13.58
CA MET A 315 -5.03 -12.16 -14.00
C MET A 315 -6.53 -12.17 -13.68
N PRO A 316 -7.05 -11.17 -12.93
CA PRO A 316 -8.49 -11.00 -12.76
C PRO A 316 -9.19 -10.74 -14.11
N GLU A 317 -10.39 -11.32 -14.28
CA GLU A 317 -11.12 -11.37 -15.57
C GLU A 317 -11.33 -9.99 -16.21
N LYS A 318 -11.71 -9.00 -15.39
CA LYS A 318 -12.03 -7.64 -15.81
C LYS A 318 -11.05 -6.63 -15.21
N SER A 319 -9.81 -7.06 -15.01
CA SER A 319 -8.80 -6.29 -14.30
C SER A 319 -8.69 -4.85 -14.81
N ILE A 320 -8.57 -3.89 -13.89
CA ILE A 320 -8.23 -2.51 -14.24
C ILE A 320 -6.79 -2.33 -14.76
N GLY A 321 -6.03 -3.41 -14.90
CA GLY A 321 -4.66 -3.41 -15.39
C GLY A 321 -3.63 -3.46 -14.27
N ARG A 322 -2.50 -2.78 -14.48
CA ARG A 322 -1.37 -2.75 -13.52
C ARG A 322 -1.26 -1.39 -12.88
N MET A 323 -1.02 -1.38 -11.57
CA MET A 323 -0.84 -0.15 -10.80
C MET A 323 0.63 0.23 -10.62
N LYS A 324 1.53 -0.76 -10.70
CA LYS A 324 2.97 -0.58 -10.51
C LYS A 324 3.74 -1.59 -11.36
N ALA A 325 5.03 -1.29 -11.61
CA ALA A 325 5.98 -2.30 -12.03
C ALA A 325 6.05 -3.48 -11.03
N PHE A 326 6.19 -4.68 -11.58
CA PHE A 326 6.26 -5.95 -10.85
C PHE A 326 5.01 -6.23 -10.00
N TYR A 327 5.16 -6.67 -8.75
CA TYR A 327 4.07 -7.22 -7.93
C TYR A 327 3.90 -6.51 -6.58
N GLY A 328 4.40 -5.27 -6.47
CA GLY A 328 4.38 -4.47 -5.23
C GLY A 328 5.74 -4.43 -4.51
N HIS A 329 5.78 -3.81 -3.33
CA HIS A 329 7.00 -3.73 -2.51
C HIS A 329 7.18 -5.00 -1.65
N PHE A 330 7.70 -6.07 -2.27
CA PHE A 330 7.84 -7.39 -1.63
C PHE A 330 8.56 -7.35 -0.27
N GLY A 331 9.69 -6.63 -0.14
CA GLY A 331 10.38 -6.50 1.14
C GLY A 331 9.52 -5.88 2.27
N ILE A 332 8.57 -5.00 1.94
CA ILE A 332 7.60 -4.45 2.90
C ILE A 332 6.53 -5.49 3.25
N MET A 333 6.12 -6.32 2.28
CA MET A 333 5.22 -7.45 2.51
C MET A 333 5.82 -8.48 3.47
N VAL A 334 7.10 -8.83 3.31
CA VAL A 334 7.81 -9.75 4.22
C VAL A 334 7.78 -9.24 5.67
N ARG A 335 8.03 -7.94 5.87
CA ARG A 335 7.98 -7.30 7.20
C ARG A 335 6.58 -7.38 7.82
N ALA A 336 5.55 -7.09 7.04
CA ALA A 336 4.16 -7.16 7.49
C ALA A 336 3.75 -8.61 7.82
N TYR A 337 4.14 -9.56 6.97
CA TYR A 337 3.86 -10.98 7.17
C TYR A 337 4.54 -11.52 8.43
N ALA A 338 5.81 -11.17 8.67
CA ALA A 338 6.53 -11.50 9.89
C ALA A 338 5.83 -10.95 11.15
N TYR A 339 5.35 -9.70 11.08
CA TYR A 339 4.55 -9.12 12.16
C TYR A 339 3.27 -9.91 12.44
N MET A 340 2.52 -10.28 11.41
CA MET A 340 1.26 -11.01 11.55
C MET A 340 1.48 -12.40 12.13
N LEU A 341 2.50 -13.13 11.66
CA LEU A 341 2.91 -14.43 12.20
C LEU A 341 3.17 -14.39 13.70
N VAL A 342 3.87 -13.37 14.18
CA VAL A 342 4.21 -13.23 15.61
C VAL A 342 2.98 -12.91 16.47
N ASN A 343 1.94 -12.28 15.89
CA ASN A 343 0.81 -11.73 16.63
C ASN A 343 -0.50 -12.50 16.49
N GLY A 344 -0.51 -13.63 15.78
CA GLY A 344 -1.67 -14.53 15.78
C GLY A 344 -1.95 -15.28 14.48
N GLY A 345 -1.31 -14.91 13.35
CA GLY A 345 -1.61 -15.48 12.04
C GLY A 345 -2.98 -15.04 11.54
#